data_AF-A0A2H3K0X5-F1
#
_entry.id   AF-A0A2H3K0X5-F1
#
_cell.length_a   1.000
_cell.length_b   1.000
_cell.length_c   1.000
_cell.angle_alpha   90.00
_cell.angle_beta   90.00
_cell.angle_gamma   90.00
#
_symmetry.space_group_name_H-M   'P 1'
#
loop_
_entity.id
_entity.type
_entity.pdbx_description
1 polymer ?
#
loop_
_entity_poly.entity_id
_entity_poly.type
_entity_poly.pdbx_seq_one_letter_code
_entity_poly.pdbx_strand_id
1 'polypeptide(L)' 'EVQSKEGKPIEVGDIVSTRFRGGKREGEVNIIPRDIQNVDDVGVTVKNPPKVVFTDQHGHRVVHNPETLSHGQD' A
#
# COMPACT_ATOMS: atom_id res chain seq x y z
N GLU A 1 -5.22 -11.63 7.87
CA GLU A 1 -5.86 -10.68 6.95
C GLU A 1 -5.08 -9.38 7.00
N VAL A 2 -4.90 -8.67 5.88
CA VAL A 2 -4.21 -7.37 5.88
C VAL A 2 -5.28 -6.30 5.88
N GLN A 3 -5.28 -5.42 6.89
CA GLN A 3 -6.37 -4.50 7.15
C GLN A 3 -5.92 -3.05 7.06
N SER A 4 -6.82 -2.19 6.56
CA SER A 4 -6.67 -0.74 6.53
C SER A 4 -6.78 -0.16 7.95
N LYS A 5 -6.53 1.14 8.07
CA LYS A 5 -6.75 1.90 9.31
C LYS A 5 -8.17 1.78 9.85
N GLU A 6 -9.16 1.56 8.98
CA GLU A 6 -10.57 1.39 9.34
C GLU A 6 -10.94 -0.06 9.70
N GLY A 7 -9.96 -0.98 9.71
CA GLY A 7 -10.18 -2.41 9.93
C GLY A 7 -10.81 -3.13 8.74
N LYS A 8 -10.85 -2.50 7.56
CA LYS A 8 -11.35 -3.13 6.33
C LYS A 8 -10.24 -4.00 5.71
N PRO A 9 -10.54 -5.19 5.16
CA PRO A 9 -9.55 -5.94 4.40
C PRO A 9 -9.02 -5.11 3.23
N ILE A 10 -7.74 -5.29 2.91
CA ILE A 10 -7.09 -4.78 1.71
C ILE A 10 -6.70 -5.97 0.84
N GLU A 11 -7.11 -5.93 -0.41
CA GLU A 11 -6.80 -6.89 -1.46
C GLU A 11 -6.09 -6.23 -2.65
N VAL A 12 -5.53 -7.05 -3.54
CA VAL A 12 -4.94 -6.56 -4.80
C VAL A 12 -6.06 -6.06 -5.70
N GLY A 13 -5.87 -4.89 -6.31
CA GLY A 13 -6.90 -4.19 -7.09
C GLY A 13 -7.70 -3.17 -6.29
N ASP A 14 -7.58 -3.14 -4.96
CA ASP A 14 -8.24 -2.12 -4.15
C ASP A 14 -7.59 -0.76 -4.32
N ILE A 15 -8.40 0.30 -4.30
CA ILE A 15 -7.88 1.66 -4.14
C ILE A 15 -7.56 1.90 -2.67
N VAL A 16 -6.35 2.39 -2.40
CA VAL A 16 -5.91 2.82 -1.08
C VAL A 16 -5.36 4.23 -1.13
N SER A 17 -5.45 4.95 -0.02
CA SER A 17 -4.91 6.31 0.09
C SER A 17 -4.25 6.60 1.42
N THR A 18 -3.33 7.55 1.41
CA THR A 18 -2.73 8.12 2.62
C THR A 18 -2.49 9.61 2.43
N ARG A 19 -2.79 10.40 3.47
CA ARG A 19 -2.63 11.85 3.48
C ARG A 19 -1.35 12.24 4.22
N PHE A 20 -0.66 13.26 3.72
CA PHE A 20 0.49 13.86 4.37
C PHE A 20 0.39 15.39 4.28
N ARG A 21 1.24 16.12 5.00
CA ARG A 21 1.21 17.59 4.95
C ARG A 21 1.52 18.07 3.53
N GLY A 22 0.53 18.68 2.88
CA GLY A 22 0.67 19.23 1.53
C GLY A 22 0.33 18.27 0.40
N GLY A 23 -0.23 17.09 0.67
CA GLY A 23 -0.66 16.19 -0.40
C GLY A 23 -1.28 14.88 0.06
N LYS A 24 -1.52 14.00 -0.91
CA LYS A 24 -1.96 12.62 -0.71
C LYS A 24 -1.21 11.69 -1.66
N ARG A 25 -1.16 10.41 -1.32
CA ARG A 25 -0.81 9.33 -2.25
C ARG A 25 -2.00 8.41 -2.34
N GLU A 26 -2.48 8.19 -3.54
CA GLU A 26 -3.65 7.36 -3.82
C GLU A 26 -3.34 6.48 -5.03
N GLY A 27 -3.71 5.21 -4.94
CA GLY A 27 -3.52 4.29 -6.04
C GLY A 27 -4.07 2.90 -5.78
N GLU A 28 -4.05 2.09 -6.84
CA GLU A 28 -4.47 0.70 -6.83
C GLU A 28 -3.38 -0.20 -6.23
N VAL A 29 -3.78 -1.12 -5.36
CA VAL A 29 -2.87 -2.08 -4.74
C VAL A 29 -2.38 -3.08 -5.79
N ASN A 30 -1.07 -3.08 -6.02
CA ASN A 30 -0.42 -4.00 -6.95
C ASN A 30 -0.08 -5.34 -6.27
N ILE A 31 0.47 -5.28 -5.05
CA ILE A 31 0.89 -6.48 -4.30
C ILE A 31 0.88 -6.25 -2.79
N ILE A 32 0.61 -7.32 -2.05
CA ILE A 32 0.63 -7.37 -0.59
C ILE A 32 1.67 -8.41 -0.12
N PRO A 33 2.96 -8.03 -0.02
CA PRO A 33 4.00 -8.90 0.52
C PRO A 33 3.74 -9.23 2.00
N ARG A 34 3.72 -10.54 2.31
CA ARG A 34 3.46 -11.08 3.65
C ARG A 34 4.72 -11.52 4.41
N ASP A 35 5.83 -11.66 3.71
CA ASP A 35 7.12 -12.07 4.27
C ASP A 35 8.21 -11.05 3.92
N ILE A 36 9.32 -11.12 4.64
CA ILE A 36 10.54 -10.37 4.30
C ILE A 36 11.13 -11.04 3.06
N GLN A 37 10.84 -10.47 1.90
CA GLN A 37 11.34 -10.95 0.62
C GLN A 37 11.64 -9.79 -0.32
N ASN A 38 12.54 -10.04 -1.27
CA ASN A 38 12.62 -9.20 -2.45
C ASN A 38 11.41 -9.54 -3.31
N VAL A 39 10.56 -8.54 -3.51
CA VAL A 39 9.51 -8.68 -4.50
C VAL A 39 10.11 -8.28 -5.83
N ASP A 40 10.71 -9.25 -6.51
CA ASP A 40 11.51 -9.05 -7.72
C ASP A 40 10.70 -8.37 -8.83
N ASP A 41 9.41 -8.69 -8.95
CA ASP A 41 8.46 -8.07 -9.90
C ASP A 41 8.35 -6.55 -9.74
N VAL A 42 8.58 -6.03 -8.53
CA VAL A 42 8.55 -4.59 -8.23
C VAL A 42 9.92 -4.04 -7.83
N GLY A 43 10.97 -4.86 -7.76
CA GLY A 43 12.31 -4.45 -7.37
C GLY A 43 12.37 -3.77 -6.00
N VAL A 44 11.60 -4.24 -5.02
CA VAL A 44 11.61 -3.68 -3.65
C VAL A 44 11.88 -4.77 -2.62
N THR A 45 12.84 -4.50 -1.74
CA THR A 45 13.03 -5.26 -0.50
C THR A 45 12.04 -4.78 0.56
N VAL A 46 11.11 -5.65 0.93
CA VAL A 46 10.10 -5.35 1.93
C VAL A 46 10.67 -5.57 3.33
N LYS A 47 10.67 -4.51 4.14
CA LYS A 47 11.03 -4.58 5.56
C LYS A 47 9.78 -4.48 6.42
N ASN A 48 9.71 -5.32 7.47
CA ASN A 48 8.62 -5.37 8.44
C ASN A 48 7.22 -5.58 7.79
N PRO A 49 6.97 -6.76 7.21
CA PRO A 49 5.67 -7.11 6.66
C PRO A 49 4.57 -7.20 7.75
N PRO A 50 3.28 -7.09 7.37
CA PRO A 50 2.79 -6.90 6.02
C PRO A 50 3.06 -5.48 5.49
N LYS A 51 3.26 -5.35 4.18
CA LYS A 51 3.27 -4.06 3.47
C LYS A 51 2.29 -4.10 2.30
N VAL A 52 1.84 -2.92 1.89
CA VAL A 52 1.03 -2.71 0.70
C VAL A 52 1.87 -1.93 -0.30
N VAL A 53 1.94 -2.41 -1.53
CA VAL A 53 2.63 -1.75 -2.64
C VAL A 53 1.60 -1.28 -3.66
N PHE A 54 1.65 0.01 -4.01
CA PHE A 54 0.79 0.63 -5.02
C PHE A 54 1.55 1.70 -5.79
N THR A 55 1.02 2.11 -6.93
CA THR A 55 1.52 3.27 -7.70
C THR A 55 0.62 4.46 -7.45
N ASP A 56 1.16 5.58 -6.99
CA ASP A 56 0.38 6.78 -6.71
C ASP A 56 -0.05 7.53 -7.98
N GLN A 57 -0.89 8.54 -7.82
CA GLN A 57 -1.42 9.36 -8.91
C GLN A 57 -0.37 10.15 -9.73
N HIS A 58 0.89 10.18 -9.28
CA HIS A 58 2.00 10.80 -9.97
C HIS A 58 2.93 9.77 -10.65
N GLY A 59 2.58 8.49 -10.59
CA GLY A 59 3.40 7.40 -11.11
C GLY A 59 4.51 6.96 -10.15
N HIS A 60 4.51 7.44 -8.90
CA HIS A 60 5.49 6.99 -7.92
C HIS A 60 5.06 5.69 -7.26
N ARG A 61 5.98 4.74 -7.17
CA ARG A 61 5.77 3.53 -6.38
C ARG A 61 5.82 3.83 -4.88
N VAL A 62 4.84 3.33 -4.15
CA VAL A 62 4.68 3.48 -2.71
C VAL A 62 4.68 2.12 -2.05
N VAL A 63 5.43 1.99 -0.95
CA VAL A 63 5.38 0.82 -0.06
C VAL A 63 5.03 1.31 1.33
N HIS A 64 3.86 0.91 1.84
CA HIS A 64 3.31 1.47 3.07
C HIS A 64 2.82 0.42 4.06
N ASN A 65 2.71 0.81 5.33
CA ASN A 65 2.03 0.00 6.35
C ASN A 65 0.51 0.00 6.08
N PRO A 66 -0.14 -1.15 5.89
CA PRO A 66 -1.59 -1.24 5.67
C PRO A 66 -2.44 -0.52 6.72
N GLU A 67 -2.09 -0.64 8.01
CA GLU A 67 -2.86 -0.06 9.13
C GLU A 67 -2.84 1.47 9.18
N THR A 68 -2.15 2.11 8.23
CA THR A 68 -2.04 3.56 8.10
C THR A 68 -2.59 4.07 6.77
N LEU A 69 -3.12 3.17 5.94
CA LEU A 69 -3.83 3.48 4.71
C LEU A 69 -5.33 3.51 4.98
N SER A 70 -6.02 4.42 4.30
CA SER A 70 -7.47 4.44 4.21
C SER A 70 -7.89 3.62 2.98
N HIS A 71 -8.95 2.83 3.10
CA HIS A 71 -9.49 2.09 1.95
C HIS A 71 -10.41 3.00 1.10
N GLY A 72 -10.10 3.13 -0.18
CA GLY A 72 -10.75 4.04 -1.12
C GLY A 72 -10.08 5.42 -1.18
N GLN A 73 -10.82 6.39 -1.71
CA GLN A 73 -10.44 7.80 -1.69
C GLN A 73 -10.86 8.39 -0.34
N ASP A 74 -9.89 8.77 0.48
CA ASP A 74 -10.11 9.55 1.72
C ASP A 74 -10.16 11.05 1.41
#